data_AF-A0A0G0R6V7-F1
#
_entry.id   AF-A0A0G0R6V7-F1
#
_cell.length_a   1.000
_cell.length_b   1.000
_cell.length_c   1.000
_cell.angle_alpha   90.00
_cell.angle_beta   90.00
_cell.angle_gamma   90.00
#
_symmetry.space_group_name_H-M   'P 1'
#
loop_
_entity.id
_entity.type
_entity.pdbx_description
1 polymer ?
#
loop_
_entity_poly.entity_id
_entity_poly.type
_entity_poly.pdbx_seq_one_letter_code
_entity_poly.pdbx_strand_id
1 'polypeptide(L)'
;MKKNLLLVFAIIVGLVLAYNSLQKIMSFRGTSQKVVGAQKRLEQLKEENERLKNDLEYKKSERFIEEEIRNKLGLAREGEEVFAVPKDVDRESLIVNEDEGKPNWQKWRQLLFGT
;
A
#
# COMPACT_ATOMS: atom_id res chain seq x y z
N MET A 1 -33.39 5.08 62.43
CA MET A 1 -32.79 3.86 61.84
C MET A 1 -33.31 3.56 60.44
N LYS A 2 -34.63 3.45 60.21
CA LYS A 2 -35.22 3.12 58.89
C LYS A 2 -34.85 4.10 57.76
N LYS A 3 -34.80 5.43 58.04
CA LYS A 3 -34.37 6.46 57.08
C LYS A 3 -32.91 6.32 56.64
N ASN A 4 -32.00 5.98 57.55
CA ASN A 4 -30.59 5.77 57.23
C ASN A 4 -30.41 4.49 56.39
N LEU A 5 -31.23 3.47 56.65
CA LEU A 5 -31.23 2.22 55.89
C LEU A 5 -31.76 2.40 54.46
N LEU A 6 -32.80 3.24 54.28
CA LEU A 6 -33.28 3.68 52.98
C LEU A 6 -32.24 4.50 52.21
N LEU A 7 -31.50 5.38 52.89
CA LEU A 7 -30.40 6.14 52.28
C LEU A 7 -29.28 5.23 51.79
N VAL A 8 -28.86 4.26 52.59
CA VAL A 8 -27.84 3.28 52.20
C VAL A 8 -28.32 2.43 51.02
N PHE A 9 -29.59 2.01 51.01
CA PHE A 9 -30.17 1.28 49.89
C PHE A 9 -30.19 2.11 48.59
N ALA A 10 -30.58 3.39 48.68
CA ALA A 10 -30.57 4.30 47.54
C ALA A 10 -29.14 4.52 46.98
N ILE A 11 -28.14 4.59 47.85
CA ILE A 11 -26.72 4.70 47.46
C ILE A 11 -26.25 3.44 46.74
N ILE A 12 -26.61 2.25 47.23
CA ILE A 12 -26.26 0.97 46.61
C ILE A 12 -26.90 0.85 45.22
N VAL A 13 -28.18 1.21 45.09
CA VAL A 13 -28.87 1.22 43.79
C VAL A 13 -28.23 2.22 42.85
N GLY A 14 -27.85 3.41 43.33
CA GLY A 14 -27.13 4.42 42.56
C GLY A 14 -25.78 3.91 42.05
N LEU A 15 -25.01 3.23 42.89
CA LEU A 15 -23.72 2.63 42.51
C LEU A 15 -23.88 1.54 41.44
N VAL A 16 -24.89 0.68 41.54
CA VAL A 16 -25.17 -0.37 40.55
C VAL A 16 -25.55 0.22 39.19
N LEU A 17 -26.37 1.28 39.18
CA LEU A 17 -26.75 1.98 37.96
C LEU A 17 -25.57 2.71 37.32
N ALA A 18 -24.71 3.35 38.13
CA ALA A 18 -23.49 4.01 37.67
C ALA A 18 -22.53 3.00 37.03
N TYR A 19 -22.31 1.85 37.67
CA TYR A 19 -21.45 0.78 37.16
C TYR A 19 -21.94 0.24 35.81
N ASN A 20 -23.23 -0.08 35.70
CA ASN A 20 -23.83 -0.55 34.45
C ASN A 20 -23.72 0.48 33.31
N SER A 21 -23.87 1.77 33.63
CA SER A 21 -23.81 2.85 32.64
C SER A 21 -22.39 3.06 32.10
N LEU A 22 -21.38 3.00 32.97
CA LEU A 22 -19.97 3.07 32.61
C LEU A 22 -19.57 1.91 31.68
N GLN A 23 -20.03 0.70 31.98
CA GLN A 23 -19.74 -0.50 31.18
C GLN A 23 -20.39 -0.42 29.79
N LYS A 24 -21.63 0.08 29.70
CA LYS A 24 -22.34 0.30 28.42
C LYS A 24 -21.63 1.32 27.53
N ILE A 25 -21.18 2.44 28.10
CA ILE A 25 -20.45 3.50 27.38
C ILE A 25 -19.13 2.98 26.81
N MET A 26 -18.39 2.16 27.54
CA MET A 26 -17.16 1.54 27.01
C MET A 26 -17.46 0.55 25.88
N SER A 27 -18.50 -0.27 26.00
CA SER A 27 -18.87 -1.24 24.95
C SER A 27 -19.35 -0.58 23.66
N PHE A 28 -19.99 0.58 23.74
CA PHE A 28 -20.55 1.28 22.57
C PHE A 28 -19.44 1.81 21.64
N ARG A 29 -18.31 2.25 22.20
CA ARG A 29 -17.14 2.68 21.41
C ARG A 29 -16.51 1.54 20.61
N GLY A 30 -16.51 0.32 21.16
CA GLY A 30 -15.96 -0.86 20.48
C GLY A 30 -16.83 -1.34 19.31
N THR A 31 -18.16 -1.25 19.43
CA THR A 31 -19.08 -1.70 18.37
C THR A 31 -19.03 -0.80 17.14
N SER A 32 -19.03 0.53 17.32
CA SER A 32 -18.92 1.45 16.19
C SER A 32 -17.58 1.32 15.45
N GLN A 33 -16.47 1.11 16.16
CA GLN A 33 -15.17 0.88 15.51
C GLN A 33 -15.11 -0.43 14.73
N LYS A 34 -15.75 -1.50 15.21
CA LYS A 34 -15.84 -2.77 14.47
C LYS A 34 -16.63 -2.63 13.18
N VAL A 35 -17.74 -1.89 13.20
CA VAL A 35 -18.56 -1.64 12.00
C VAL A 35 -17.79 -0.79 11.00
N VAL A 36 -17.15 0.30 11.43
CA VAL A 36 -16.32 1.15 10.56
C VAL A 36 -15.14 0.36 9.95
N GLY A 37 -14.47 -0.47 10.75
CA GLY A 37 -13.37 -1.31 10.26
C GLY A 37 -13.82 -2.37 9.25
N ALA A 38 -14.97 -3.00 9.49
CA ALA A 38 -15.54 -3.96 8.56
C ALA A 38 -15.98 -3.30 7.24
N GLN A 39 -16.57 -2.11 7.32
CA GLN A 39 -17.02 -1.35 6.15
C GLN A 39 -15.85 -0.88 5.28
N LYS A 40 -14.78 -0.37 5.91
CA LYS A 40 -13.54 0.00 5.21
C LYS A 40 -12.89 -1.20 4.50
N ARG A 41 -12.85 -2.37 5.16
CA ARG A 41 -12.35 -3.60 4.53
C ARG A 41 -13.21 -4.01 3.34
N LEU A 42 -14.53 -3.87 3.45
CA LEU A 42 -15.45 -4.17 2.36
C LEU A 42 -15.22 -3.28 1.13
N GLU A 43 -15.01 -1.97 1.34
CA GLU A 43 -14.69 -1.03 0.27
C GLU A 43 -13.34 -1.37 -0.38
N GLN A 44 -12.30 -1.63 0.41
CA GLN A 44 -10.99 -2.04 -0.09
C GLN A 44 -11.05 -3.32 -0.93
N LEU A 45 -11.78 -4.34 -0.45
CA LEU A 45 -11.94 -5.60 -1.19
C LEU A 45 -12.74 -5.41 -2.48
N LYS A 46 -13.72 -4.50 -2.52
CA LYS A 46 -14.46 -4.20 -3.75
C LYS A 46 -13.57 -3.53 -4.79
N GLU A 47 -12.83 -2.51 -4.38
CA GLU A 47 -11.89 -1.79 -5.26
C GLU A 47 -10.81 -2.75 -5.80
N GLU A 48 -10.27 -3.62 -4.94
CA GLU A 48 -9.32 -4.64 -5.37
C GLU A 48 -9.95 -5.65 -6.34
N ASN A 49 -11.19 -6.07 -6.11
CA ASN A 49 -11.91 -6.97 -7.01
C ASN A 49 -12.13 -6.34 -8.40
N GLU A 50 -12.52 -5.07 -8.46
CA GLU A 50 -12.69 -4.34 -9.71
C GLU A 50 -11.37 -4.19 -10.46
N ARG A 51 -10.29 -3.80 -9.77
CA ARG A 51 -8.95 -3.75 -10.36
C ARG A 51 -8.53 -5.10 -10.94
N LEU A 52 -8.70 -6.18 -10.17
CA LEU A 52 -8.34 -7.53 -10.62
C LEU A 52 -9.18 -8.00 -11.81
N LYS A 53 -10.46 -7.62 -11.89
CA LYS A 53 -11.30 -7.90 -13.06
C LYS A 53 -10.80 -7.17 -14.30
N ASN A 54 -10.49 -5.89 -14.18
CA ASN A 54 -9.95 -5.10 -15.29
C ASN A 54 -8.61 -5.67 -15.78
N ASP A 55 -7.71 -6.03 -14.87
CA ASP A 55 -6.45 -6.68 -15.22
C ASP A 55 -6.67 -8.03 -15.91
N LEU A 56 -7.66 -8.80 -15.47
CA LEU A 56 -7.99 -10.09 -16.06
C LEU A 56 -8.60 -9.93 -17.46
N GLU A 57 -9.45 -8.94 -17.68
CA GLU A 57 -9.96 -8.59 -19.01
C GLU A 57 -8.82 -8.14 -19.94
N TYR A 58 -7.93 -7.27 -19.46
CA TYR A 58 -6.75 -6.83 -20.22
C TYR A 58 -5.87 -8.03 -20.61
N LYS A 59 -5.59 -8.94 -19.67
CA LYS A 59 -4.78 -10.14 -19.94
C LYS A 59 -5.45 -11.13 -20.89
N LYS A 60 -6.78 -11.12 -20.99
CA LYS A 60 -7.53 -11.90 -21.98
C LYS A 60 -7.57 -11.25 -23.36
N SER A 61 -7.23 -9.97 -23.48
CA SER A 61 -7.24 -9.28 -24.76
C SER A 61 -6.22 -9.90 -25.72
N GLU A 62 -6.56 -9.94 -27.01
CA GLU A 62 -5.69 -10.45 -28.07
C GLU A 62 -4.35 -9.71 -28.11
N ARG A 63 -4.36 -8.40 -27.82
CA ARG A 63 -3.16 -7.56 -27.75
C ARG A 63 -2.16 -8.08 -26.73
N PHE A 64 -2.63 -8.40 -25.52
CA PHE A 64 -1.76 -8.93 -24.46
C PHE A 64 -1.24 -10.33 -24.80
N ILE A 65 -2.10 -11.18 -25.37
CA ILE A 65 -1.72 -12.53 -25.78
C ILE A 65 -0.62 -12.49 -26.85
N GLU A 66 -0.79 -11.66 -27.88
CA GLU A 66 0.21 -11.49 -28.94
C GLU A 66 1.52 -10.93 -28.39
N GLU A 67 1.46 -9.90 -27.54
CA GLU A 67 2.63 -9.29 -26.91
C GLU A 67 3.39 -10.31 -26.06
N GLU A 68 2.69 -11.12 -25.26
CA GLU A 68 3.29 -12.15 -24.42
C GLU A 68 3.91 -13.29 -25.24
N ILE A 69 3.24 -13.75 -26.31
CA ILE A 69 3.79 -14.75 -27.24
C ILE A 69 5.08 -14.22 -27.88
N ARG A 70 5.03 -12.99 -28.39
CA ARG A 70 6.15 -12.34 -29.05
C ARG A 70 7.35 -12.16 -28.11
N ASN A 71 7.11 -11.66 -26.89
CA ASN A 71 8.14 -11.50 -25.88
C ASN A 71 8.78 -12.84 -25.49
N LYS A 72 7.98 -13.91 -25.33
CA LYS A 72 8.50 -15.26 -25.01
C LYS A 72 9.31 -15.88 -26.14
N LEU A 73 8.95 -15.60 -27.38
CA LEU A 73 9.64 -16.11 -28.56
C LEU A 73 10.81 -15.21 -28.98
N GLY A 74 11.04 -14.08 -28.30
CA GLY A 74 12.06 -13.11 -28.69
C GLY A 74 11.80 -12.48 -30.07
N LEU A 75 10.54 -12.43 -30.48
CA LEU A 75 10.11 -11.81 -31.73
C LEU A 75 9.87 -10.32 -31.49
N ALA A 76 9.98 -9.48 -32.52
CA ALA A 76 9.65 -8.05 -32.47
C ALA A 76 8.60 -7.75 -33.55
N ARG A 77 7.74 -6.73 -33.37
CA ARG A 77 6.94 -6.22 -34.51
C ARG A 77 7.82 -5.37 -35.43
N GLU A 78 7.31 -5.14 -36.64
CA GLU A 78 7.90 -4.17 -37.56
C GLU A 78 8.05 -2.80 -36.86
N GLY A 79 9.29 -2.31 -36.79
CA GLY A 79 9.65 -1.06 -36.13
C GLY A 79 10.12 -1.18 -34.67
N GLU A 80 10.09 -2.37 -34.06
CA GLU A 80 10.70 -2.62 -32.75
C GLU A 80 12.12 -3.19 -32.89
N GLU A 81 13.07 -2.68 -32.11
CA GLU A 81 14.46 -3.13 -32.09
C GLU A 81 14.74 -3.89 -30.79
N VAL A 82 15.19 -5.15 -30.90
CA VAL A 82 15.49 -6.00 -29.74
C VAL A 82 16.95 -5.80 -29.34
N PHE A 83 17.17 -5.16 -28.18
CA PHE A 83 18.51 -4.99 -27.61
C PHE A 83 18.85 -6.12 -26.63
N ALA A 84 19.83 -6.95 -26.98
CA ALA A 84 20.39 -7.94 -26.07
C ALA A 84 21.50 -7.29 -25.22
N VAL A 85 21.24 -7.07 -23.93
CA VAL A 85 22.25 -6.56 -22.99
C VAL A 85 23.12 -7.72 -22.50
N PRO A 86 24.47 -7.65 -22.61
CA PRO A 86 25.36 -8.66 -22.06
C PRO A 86 25.13 -8.85 -20.56
N LYS A 87 25.09 -10.09 -20.09
CA LYS A 87 24.85 -10.40 -18.67
C LYS A 87 26.00 -9.99 -17.75
N ASP A 88 27.19 -9.78 -18.32
CA ASP A 88 28.42 -9.48 -17.59
C ASP A 88 28.57 -8.00 -17.23
N VAL A 89 27.54 -7.18 -17.47
CA VAL A 89 27.54 -5.79 -17.01
C VAL A 89 27.13 -5.78 -15.54
N ASP A 90 28.13 -5.75 -14.66
CA ASP A 90 27.92 -5.52 -13.23
C ASP A 90 27.07 -4.26 -13.06
N ARG A 91 25.83 -4.41 -12.58
CA ARG A 91 24.93 -3.27 -12.35
C ARG A 91 25.54 -2.23 -11.41
N GLU A 92 26.48 -2.64 -10.57
CA GLU A 92 27.27 -1.79 -9.68
C GLU A 92 28.23 -0.85 -10.44
N SER A 93 28.71 -1.23 -11.63
CA SER A 93 29.52 -0.33 -12.47
C SER A 93 28.69 0.71 -13.24
N LEU A 94 27.37 0.50 -13.33
CA LEU A 94 26.42 1.45 -13.94
C LEU A 94 25.88 2.47 -12.93
N ILE A 95 26.05 2.20 -11.64
CA ILE A 95 25.86 3.21 -10.60
C ILE A 95 27.06 4.15 -10.72
N VAL A 96 26.89 5.24 -11.44
CA VAL A 96 27.81 6.37 -11.38
C VAL A 96 27.82 6.80 -9.91
N ASN A 97 28.87 6.44 -9.18
CA ASN A 97 29.11 7.01 -7.86
C ASN A 97 28.99 8.54 -8.02
N GLU A 98 28.10 9.14 -7.24
CA GLU A 98 27.86 10.59 -7.18
C GLU A 98 29.06 11.32 -6.54
N ASP A 99 30.27 10.84 -6.82
CA ASP A 99 31.49 11.36 -6.27
C ASP A 99 31.96 12.58 -7.06
N GLU A 100 32.28 13.57 -6.24
CA GLU A 100 32.69 14.94 -6.53
C GLU A 100 31.58 15.80 -7.14
N GLY A 101 31.04 16.72 -6.32
CA GLY A 101 30.08 17.78 -6.65
C GLY A 101 30.54 18.80 -7.69
N LYS A 102 31.37 18.38 -8.65
CA LYS A 102 31.74 19.09 -9.86
C LYS A 102 30.67 18.85 -10.93
N PRO A 103 30.10 19.90 -11.53
CA PRO A 103 29.16 19.75 -12.64
C PRO A 103 29.79 19.02 -13.85
N ASN A 104 28.96 18.28 -14.60
CA ASN A 104 29.41 17.39 -15.68
C ASN A 104 30.34 18.06 -16.72
N TRP A 105 30.15 19.34 -17.03
CA TRP A 105 31.02 20.06 -17.97
C TRP A 105 32.47 20.21 -17.49
N GLN A 106 32.71 20.29 -16.17
CA GLN A 106 34.06 20.32 -15.61
C GLN A 106 34.73 18.96 -15.75
N LYS A 107 33.98 17.88 -15.52
CA LYS A 107 34.46 16.51 -15.71
C LYS A 107 34.87 16.28 -17.17
N TRP A 108 34.05 16.72 -18.13
CA TRP A 108 34.38 16.66 -19.56
C TRP A 108 35.61 17.51 -19.93
N ARG A 109 35.72 18.72 -19.38
CA ARG A 109 36.90 19.57 -19.61
C ARG A 109 38.18 18.91 -19.08
N GLN A 110 38.14 18.33 -17.88
CA GLN A 110 39.28 17.64 -17.30
C GLN A 110 39.66 16.40 -18.12
N LEU A 111 38.69 15.59 -18.56
CA LEU A 111 38.92 14.42 -19.40
C LEU A 111 39.54 14.79 -20.76
N LEU A 112 39.05 15.86 -21.39
CA LEU A 112 39.47 16.25 -22.74
C LEU A 112 40.75 17.08 -22.77
N PHE A 113 41.06 17.81 -21.70
CA PHE A 113 42.17 18.77 -21.68
C PHE A 113 43.19 18.56 -20.55
N GLY A 114 43.00 17.54 -19.69
CA GLY A 114 44.01 17.04 -18.75
C GLY A 114 44.43 17.99 -17.62
N THR A 115 43.68 19.08 -17.39
CA THR A 115 43.91 20.05 -16.30
C THR A 115 42.82 19.98 -15.26
#